data_AF-A0A166MAF5-F1
#
_entry.id   AF-A0A166MAF5-F1
#
_cell.length_a   1.000
_cell.length_b   1.000
_cell.length_c   1.000
_cell.angle_alpha   90.00
_cell.angle_beta   90.00
_cell.angle_gamma   90.00
#
_symmetry.space_group_name_H-M   'P 1'
#
loop_
_entity.id
_entity.type
_entity.pdbx_description
1 polymer ?
#
loop_
_entity_poly.entity_id
_entity_poly.type
_entity_poly.pdbx_seq_one_letter_code
_entity_poly.pdbx_strand_id
1 'polypeptide(L)'
;MNTVLAAPPLSQSALKATKVYLFLVKPKNASREHIAGCVLAQRISNSLAVLPTSDTNNADAKLVHGLYCAPEPHPTPLGIPRVFVPTTYRRKGIARALIDAAARTAIHGCPLDPRNGQLAFSQPTDSGRRLMDSCGVQRVYEEEDDDLQ
;
A
#
# COMPACT_ATOMS: atom_id res chain seq x y z
N MET A 1 1.85 12.39 -7.49
CA MET A 1 1.05 11.45 -6.67
C MET A 1 0.78 12.02 -5.29
N ASN A 2 1.82 12.37 -4.51
CA ASN A 2 1.67 12.95 -3.16
C ASN A 2 0.70 14.14 -3.10
N THR A 3 0.80 15.09 -4.04
CA THR A 3 -0.12 16.24 -4.14
C THR A 3 -1.59 15.82 -4.25
N VAL A 4 -1.88 14.79 -5.05
CA VAL A 4 -3.26 14.32 -5.28
C VAL A 4 -3.77 13.51 -4.09
N LEU A 5 -2.89 12.79 -3.41
CA LEU A 5 -3.21 12.01 -2.22
C LEU A 5 -3.17 12.84 -0.92
N ALA A 6 -2.77 14.12 -0.99
CA ALA A 6 -2.41 14.94 0.17
C ALA A 6 -1.47 14.22 1.16
N ALA A 7 -0.58 13.39 0.63
CA ALA A 7 0.29 12.54 1.44
C ALA A 7 1.62 13.24 1.72
N PRO A 8 2.20 13.06 2.93
CA PRO A 8 3.52 13.58 3.24
C PRO A 8 4.58 12.98 2.30
N PRO A 9 5.72 13.69 2.10
CA PRO A 9 6.87 13.10 1.41
C PRO A 9 7.35 11.85 2.16
N LEU A 10 7.85 10.88 1.42
CA LEU A 10 8.56 9.75 2.03
C LEU A 10 9.93 10.24 2.50
N SER A 11 10.42 9.65 3.58
CA SER A 11 11.78 9.87 4.09
C SER A 11 12.84 9.50 3.04
N GLN A 12 14.06 10.02 3.18
CA GLN A 12 15.09 9.82 2.17
C GLN A 12 15.56 8.35 2.16
N SER A 13 15.59 7.70 3.31
CA SER A 13 15.84 6.27 3.44
C SER A 13 14.77 5.44 2.72
N ALA A 14 13.48 5.75 2.96
CA ALA A 14 12.34 5.10 2.33
C ALA A 14 12.36 5.27 0.80
N LEU A 15 12.67 6.48 0.30
CA LEU A 15 12.79 6.75 -1.14
C LEU A 15 13.86 5.89 -1.81
N LYS A 16 15.02 5.69 -1.18
CA LYS A 16 16.10 4.84 -1.72
C LYS A 16 15.72 3.36 -1.74
N ALA A 17 14.92 2.91 -0.77
CA ALA A 17 14.50 1.52 -0.64
C ALA A 17 13.23 1.17 -1.46
N THR A 18 12.51 2.19 -1.96
CA THR A 18 11.24 2.02 -2.65
C THR A 18 11.40 1.60 -4.11
N LYS A 19 10.54 0.67 -4.53
CA LYS A 19 10.34 0.29 -5.93
C LYS A 19 9.06 0.91 -6.46
N VAL A 20 9.12 1.42 -7.69
CA VAL A 20 7.98 2.04 -8.37
C VAL A 20 7.43 1.09 -9.43
N TYR A 21 6.13 0.82 -9.37
CA TYR A 21 5.40 0.04 -10.35
C TYR A 21 4.50 0.98 -11.15
N LEU A 22 4.68 1.02 -12.47
CA LEU A 22 3.91 1.86 -13.37
C LEU A 22 3.05 0.99 -14.29
N PHE A 23 1.77 1.35 -14.44
CA PHE A 23 0.89 0.75 -15.43
C PHE A 23 0.83 1.68 -16.64
N LEU A 24 1.37 1.23 -17.78
CA LEU A 24 1.41 2.00 -19.01
C LEU A 24 0.27 1.60 -19.94
N VAL A 25 -0.36 2.59 -20.57
CA VAL A 25 -1.35 2.39 -21.63
C VAL A 25 -0.95 3.19 -22.85
N LYS A 26 -1.18 2.63 -24.05
CA LYS A 26 -0.99 3.33 -25.31
C LYS A 26 -2.36 3.65 -25.96
N PRO A 27 -2.84 4.91 -25.86
CA PRO A 27 -4.05 5.32 -26.57
C PRO A 27 -3.88 5.16 -28.09
N LYS A 28 -4.96 4.83 -28.80
CA LYS A 28 -4.93 4.53 -30.25
C LYS A 28 -4.30 5.63 -31.11
N ASN A 29 -4.40 6.89 -30.68
CA ASN A 29 -3.91 8.06 -31.42
C ASN A 29 -2.75 8.79 -30.72
N ALA A 30 -2.13 8.16 -29.71
CA ALA A 30 -1.02 8.77 -28.99
C ALA A 30 0.33 8.26 -29.52
N SER A 31 1.28 9.18 -29.69
CA SER A 31 2.67 8.86 -30.02
C SER A 31 3.45 8.27 -28.84
N ARG A 32 2.94 8.43 -27.61
CA ARG A 32 3.60 8.00 -26.37
C ARG A 32 2.64 7.24 -25.46
N GLU A 33 3.20 6.38 -24.63
CA GLU A 33 2.47 5.71 -23.56
C GLU A 33 2.16 6.69 -22.42
N HIS A 34 1.03 6.46 -21.75
CA HIS A 34 0.59 7.23 -20.60
C HIS A 34 0.63 6.37 -19.35
N ILE A 35 0.99 6.96 -18.21
CA ILE A 35 0.92 6.31 -16.91
C ILE A 35 -0.55 6.31 -16.45
N ALA A 36 -1.20 5.14 -16.51
CA ALA A 36 -2.57 4.94 -16.07
C ALA A 36 -2.69 4.50 -14.60
N GLY A 37 -1.56 4.22 -13.93
CA GLY A 37 -1.52 3.89 -12.51
C GLY A 37 -0.10 3.77 -11.99
N CYS A 38 0.05 3.99 -10.69
CA CYS A 38 1.33 3.89 -10.00
C CYS A 38 1.13 3.27 -8.60
N VAL A 39 2.05 2.38 -8.20
CA VAL A 39 2.19 1.85 -6.85
C VAL A 39 3.65 2.00 -6.41
N LEU A 40 3.85 2.46 -5.19
CA LEU A 40 5.13 2.39 -4.50
C LEU A 40 5.11 1.15 -3.60
N ALA A 41 6.24 0.45 -3.54
CA ALA A 41 6.41 -0.74 -2.73
C ALA A 41 7.78 -0.69 -2.04
N GLN A 42 7.82 -0.91 -0.74
CA GLN A 42 9.06 -0.89 0.05
C GLN A 42 9.12 -2.07 1.02
N ARG A 43 10.33 -2.47 1.42
CA ARG A 43 10.45 -3.44 2.51
C ARG A 43 10.09 -2.76 3.82
N ILE A 44 9.36 -3.49 4.66
CA ILE A 44 9.09 -3.10 6.05
C ILE A 44 9.41 -4.30 6.94
N SER A 45 9.50 -4.06 8.25
CA SER A 45 9.76 -5.13 9.21
C SER A 45 8.47 -5.65 9.84
N ASN A 46 7.61 -4.73 10.27
CA ASN A 46 6.41 -5.05 11.04
C ASN A 46 5.19 -4.27 10.54
N SER A 47 4.01 -4.81 10.86
CA SER A 47 2.71 -4.16 10.66
C SER A 47 1.73 -4.55 11.77
N LEU A 48 0.61 -3.86 11.87
CA LEU A 48 -0.46 -4.16 12.81
C LEU A 48 -1.66 -4.77 12.07
N ALA A 49 -2.34 -5.72 12.72
CA ALA A 49 -3.57 -6.32 12.19
C ALA A 49 -4.72 -5.32 12.27
N VAL A 50 -5.44 -5.09 11.16
CA VAL A 50 -6.69 -4.30 11.20
C VAL A 50 -7.79 -5.18 11.78
N LEU A 51 -8.46 -4.69 12.82
CA LEU A 51 -9.58 -5.38 13.46
C LEU A 51 -10.88 -5.18 12.66
N PRO A 52 -11.76 -6.18 12.61
CA PRO A 52 -13.12 -6.01 12.13
C PRO A 52 -13.86 -4.94 12.95
N THR A 53 -14.77 -4.20 12.31
CA THR A 53 -15.55 -3.13 12.96
C THR A 53 -16.45 -3.64 14.09
N SER A 54 -16.71 -4.94 14.18
CA SER A 54 -17.46 -5.59 15.27
C SER A 54 -16.66 -5.74 16.56
N ASP A 55 -15.33 -5.67 16.48
CA ASP A 55 -14.42 -6.08 17.55
C ASP A 55 -13.81 -4.87 18.28
N THR A 56 -14.42 -3.68 18.11
CA THR A 56 -13.98 -2.41 18.69
C THR A 56 -14.07 -2.35 20.22
N ASN A 57 -14.69 -3.35 20.86
CA ASN A 57 -14.76 -3.48 22.32
C ASN A 57 -13.47 -4.03 22.96
N ASN A 58 -12.43 -4.31 22.17
CA ASN A 58 -11.15 -4.70 22.71
C ASN A 58 -10.44 -3.49 23.33
N ALA A 59 -10.32 -3.48 24.66
CA ALA A 59 -9.74 -2.38 25.42
C ALA A 59 -8.29 -2.03 25.01
N ASP A 60 -7.56 -2.98 24.39
CA ASP A 60 -6.18 -2.81 23.96
C ASP A 60 -6.03 -2.46 22.48
N ALA A 61 -7.13 -2.23 21.75
CA ALA A 61 -7.08 -1.86 20.35
C ALA A 61 -6.42 -0.48 20.16
N LYS A 62 -5.43 -0.41 19.25
CA LYS A 62 -4.77 0.84 18.87
C LYS A 62 -5.49 1.50 17.71
N LEU A 63 -5.76 2.79 17.80
CA LEU A 63 -6.29 3.56 16.68
C LEU A 63 -5.13 4.08 15.83
N VAL A 64 -4.96 3.53 14.62
CA VAL A 64 -3.88 3.86 13.68
C VAL A 64 -4.51 4.39 12.39
N HIS A 65 -4.31 5.67 12.09
CA HIS A 65 -4.89 6.35 10.93
C HIS A 65 -6.42 6.14 10.77
N GLY A 66 -7.16 6.16 11.87
CA GLY A 66 -8.61 5.94 11.87
C GLY A 66 -9.04 4.47 11.76
N LEU A 67 -8.11 3.53 11.83
CA LEU A 67 -8.37 2.09 11.86
C LEU A 67 -8.06 1.50 13.24
N TYR A 68 -9.00 0.73 13.78
CA TYR A 68 -8.75 -0.07 14.98
C TYR A 68 -7.85 -1.24 14.61
N CYS A 69 -6.72 -1.34 15.30
CA CYS A 69 -5.70 -2.35 15.05
C CYS A 69 -5.39 -3.14 16.32
N ALA A 70 -5.04 -4.41 16.16
CA ALA A 70 -4.48 -5.19 17.25
C ALA A 70 -3.16 -4.55 17.71
N PRO A 71 -2.87 -4.52 19.02
CA PRO A 71 -1.69 -3.84 19.55
C PRO A 71 -0.37 -4.57 19.22
N GLU A 72 -0.45 -5.86 18.89
CA GLU A 72 0.68 -6.74 18.62
C GLU A 72 1.25 -6.51 17.20
N PRO A 73 2.55 -6.19 17.08
CA PRO A 73 3.21 -6.10 15.78
C PRO A 73 3.46 -7.48 15.18
N HIS A 74 3.23 -7.61 13.88
CA HIS A 74 3.47 -8.84 13.15
C HIS A 74 4.53 -8.65 12.07
N PRO A 75 5.45 -9.62 11.87
CA PRO A 75 6.41 -9.59 10.78
C PRO A 75 5.70 -9.44 9.43
N THR A 76 6.10 -8.46 8.63
CA THR A 76 5.48 -8.19 7.33
C THR A 76 6.54 -7.68 6.36
N PRO A 77 6.86 -8.41 5.28
CA PRO A 77 8.02 -8.08 4.46
C PRO A 77 7.79 -6.93 3.48
N LEU A 78 6.54 -6.57 3.15
CA LEU A 78 6.23 -5.59 2.10
C LEU A 78 5.20 -4.54 2.56
N GLY A 79 5.54 -3.26 2.38
CA GLY A 79 4.67 -2.11 2.60
C GLY A 79 4.31 -1.42 1.29
N ILE A 80 3.06 -0.96 1.19
CA ILE A 80 2.55 -0.12 0.11
C ILE A 80 2.31 1.28 0.68
N PRO A 81 3.29 2.19 0.58
CA PRO A 81 3.12 3.55 1.09
C PRO A 81 2.12 4.34 0.25
N ARG A 82 2.06 4.08 -1.06
CA ARG A 82 1.19 4.84 -1.95
C ARG A 82 0.68 3.98 -3.10
N VAL A 83 -0.59 4.18 -3.43
CA VAL A 83 -1.24 3.64 -4.62
C VAL A 83 -2.11 4.72 -5.24
N PHE A 84 -1.99 4.89 -6.56
CA PHE A 84 -2.78 5.87 -7.27
C PHE A 84 -3.16 5.40 -8.67
N VAL A 85 -4.45 5.53 -8.98
CA VAL A 85 -5.00 5.36 -10.31
C VAL A 85 -5.88 6.59 -10.60
N PRO A 86 -5.64 7.34 -11.69
CA PRO A 86 -6.50 8.45 -12.10
C PRO A 86 -7.94 7.99 -12.28
N THR A 87 -8.92 8.84 -11.99
CA THR A 87 -10.34 8.51 -12.04
C THR A 87 -10.79 7.90 -13.38
N THR A 88 -10.24 8.39 -14.50
CA THR A 88 -10.47 7.88 -15.87
C THR A 88 -10.02 6.43 -16.10
N TYR A 89 -9.13 5.92 -15.25
CA TYR A 89 -8.56 4.57 -15.30
C TYR A 89 -8.97 3.69 -14.11
N ARG A 90 -9.73 4.21 -13.14
CA ARG A 90 -10.21 3.43 -11.99
C ARG A 90 -11.19 2.35 -12.42
N ARG A 91 -11.34 1.33 -11.55
CA ARG A 91 -12.27 0.19 -11.71
C ARG A 91 -12.03 -0.68 -12.94
N LYS A 92 -10.84 -0.60 -13.54
CA LYS A 92 -10.38 -1.44 -14.67
C LYS A 92 -9.34 -2.50 -14.25
N GLY A 93 -9.27 -2.84 -12.96
CA GLY A 93 -8.30 -3.80 -12.42
C GLY A 93 -6.85 -3.30 -12.29
N ILE A 94 -6.53 -2.08 -12.74
CA ILE A 94 -5.15 -1.53 -12.76
C ILE A 94 -4.48 -1.55 -11.38
N ALA A 95 -5.16 -1.04 -10.34
CA ALA A 95 -4.58 -1.02 -8.99
C ALA A 95 -4.27 -2.42 -8.49
N ARG A 96 -5.18 -3.39 -8.70
CA ARG A 96 -4.97 -4.78 -8.31
C ARG A 96 -3.80 -5.40 -9.05
N ALA A 97 -3.71 -5.20 -10.37
CA ALA A 97 -2.60 -5.70 -11.18
C ALA A 97 -1.24 -5.15 -10.72
N LEU A 98 -1.19 -3.87 -10.33
CA LEU A 98 0.01 -3.25 -9.77
C LEU A 98 0.40 -3.84 -8.40
N ILE A 99 -0.57 -4.04 -7.51
CA ILE A 99 -0.33 -4.67 -6.19
C ILE A 99 0.15 -6.11 -6.38
N ASP A 100 -0.49 -6.88 -7.25
CA ASP A 100 -0.11 -8.27 -7.54
C ASP A 100 1.30 -8.34 -8.16
N ALA A 101 1.67 -7.38 -9.03
CA ALA A 101 3.02 -7.29 -9.58
C ALA A 101 4.06 -6.96 -8.50
N ALA A 102 3.74 -6.04 -7.59
CA ALA A 102 4.60 -5.72 -6.45
C ALA A 102 4.77 -6.92 -5.53
N ALA A 103 3.69 -7.60 -5.13
CA ALA A 103 3.75 -8.79 -4.28
C ALA A 103 4.63 -9.90 -4.88
N ARG A 104 4.58 -10.11 -6.19
CA ARG A 104 5.41 -11.13 -6.87
C ARG A 104 6.88 -10.77 -7.05
N THR A 105 7.24 -9.49 -7.09
CA THR A 105 8.56 -9.06 -7.60
C THR A 105 9.31 -8.04 -6.74
N ALA A 106 8.65 -7.43 -5.76
CA ALA A 106 9.27 -6.41 -4.92
C ALA A 106 10.42 -7.01 -4.07
N ILE A 107 10.35 -8.29 -3.74
CA ILE A 107 11.45 -9.03 -3.13
C ILE A 107 11.91 -10.10 -4.11
N HIS A 108 13.16 -10.01 -4.53
CA HIS A 108 13.73 -10.92 -5.50
C HIS A 108 13.70 -12.37 -4.97
N GLY A 109 13.19 -13.30 -5.78
CA GLY A 109 13.10 -14.72 -5.42
C GLY A 109 12.05 -15.06 -4.34
N CYS A 110 11.26 -14.10 -3.86
CA CYS A 110 10.28 -14.31 -2.80
C CYS A 110 8.91 -13.73 -3.22
N PRO A 111 8.11 -14.47 -4.00
CA PRO A 111 6.75 -14.06 -4.31
C PRO A 111 5.92 -14.10 -3.02
N LEU A 112 5.24 -13.00 -2.73
CA LEU A 112 4.41 -12.83 -1.53
C LEU A 112 2.93 -13.03 -1.86
N ASP A 113 2.18 -13.51 -0.86
CA ASP A 113 0.72 -13.56 -0.88
C ASP A 113 0.14 -12.49 0.06
N PRO A 114 -0.55 -11.47 -0.48
CA PRO A 114 -1.20 -10.43 0.33
C PRO A 114 -2.18 -10.97 1.38
N ARG A 115 -2.78 -12.14 1.15
CA ARG A 115 -3.79 -12.77 2.03
C ARG A 115 -3.19 -13.38 3.29
N ASN A 116 -1.90 -13.69 3.27
CA ASN A 116 -1.20 -14.30 4.39
C ASN A 116 -0.54 -13.26 5.30
N GLY A 117 -1.01 -12.00 5.23
CA GLY A 117 -0.47 -10.90 6.03
C GLY A 117 0.95 -10.46 5.64
N GLN A 118 1.41 -10.81 4.43
CA GLN A 118 2.77 -10.49 3.97
C GLN A 118 2.89 -9.09 3.33
N LEU A 119 1.78 -8.37 3.23
CA LEU A 119 1.69 -7.04 2.64
C LEU A 119 0.88 -6.13 3.56
N ALA A 120 1.31 -4.89 3.74
CA ALA A 120 0.60 -3.87 4.51
C ALA A 120 0.47 -2.55 3.73
N PHE A 121 -0.55 -1.76 4.05
CA PHE A 121 -0.72 -0.39 3.51
C PHE A 121 -0.33 0.63 4.57
N SER A 122 0.30 1.74 4.16
CA SER A 122 0.37 2.91 5.03
C SER A 122 -0.88 3.77 4.84
N GLN A 123 -1.39 4.32 5.94
CA GLN A 123 -2.44 5.35 5.97
C GLN A 123 -3.55 5.19 4.88
N PRO A 124 -4.27 4.06 4.82
CA PRO A 124 -5.18 3.81 3.71
C PRO A 124 -6.36 4.81 3.71
N THR A 125 -6.48 5.62 2.66
CA THR A 125 -7.72 6.39 2.38
C THR A 125 -8.92 5.46 2.23
N ASP A 126 -10.16 5.95 2.25
CA ASP A 126 -11.36 5.11 2.00
C ASP A 126 -11.26 4.26 0.73
N SER A 127 -10.72 4.85 -0.35
CA SER A 127 -10.49 4.13 -1.60
C SER A 127 -9.35 3.11 -1.49
N GLY A 128 -8.34 3.42 -0.68
CA GLY A 128 -7.25 2.52 -0.33
C GLY A 128 -7.73 1.35 0.52
N ARG A 129 -8.60 1.59 1.51
CA ARG A 129 -9.22 0.57 2.36
C ARG A 129 -10.02 -0.43 1.52
N ARG A 130 -10.86 0.06 0.61
CA ARG A 130 -11.60 -0.82 -0.32
C ARG A 130 -10.67 -1.64 -1.21
N LEU A 131 -9.56 -1.06 -1.67
CA LEU A 131 -8.56 -1.79 -2.45
C LEU A 131 -7.88 -2.86 -1.59
N MET A 132 -7.45 -2.50 -0.38
CA MET A 132 -6.83 -3.37 0.62
C MET A 132 -7.72 -4.59 0.89
N ASP A 133 -9.00 -4.35 1.23
CA ASP A 133 -9.99 -5.41 1.46
C ASP A 133 -10.16 -6.30 0.20
N SER A 134 -10.27 -5.70 -1.00
CA SER A 134 -10.40 -6.45 -2.26
C SER A 134 -9.17 -7.31 -2.61
N CYS A 135 -7.99 -6.95 -2.10
CA CYS A 135 -6.76 -7.72 -2.25
C CYS A 135 -6.62 -8.81 -1.18
N GLY A 136 -7.46 -8.80 -0.13
CA GLY A 136 -7.34 -9.65 1.03
C GLY A 136 -6.26 -9.21 2.02
N VAL A 137 -5.86 -7.94 1.95
CA VAL A 137 -4.85 -7.38 2.84
C VAL A 137 -5.53 -6.90 4.12
N GLN A 138 -4.94 -7.21 5.26
CA GLN A 138 -5.50 -6.88 6.58
C GLN A 138 -4.46 -6.27 7.52
N ARG A 139 -3.42 -5.66 6.93
CA ARG A 139 -2.28 -5.11 7.67
C ARG A 139 -2.06 -3.64 7.34
N VAL A 140 -1.74 -2.86 8.36
CA VAL A 140 -1.31 -1.46 8.20
C VAL A 140 -0.02 -1.20 8.95
N TYR A 141 0.76 -0.24 8.47
CA TYR A 141 2.02 0.14 9.10
C TYR A 141 2.20 1.66 9.07
N GLU A 142 3.02 2.16 10.00
CA GLU A 142 3.43 3.56 10.05
C GLU A 142 4.76 3.73 9.31
N GLU A 143 4.87 4.78 8.51
CA GLU A 143 6.11 5.08 7.78
C GLU A 143 7.17 5.56 8.77
N GLU A 144 8.42 5.13 8.58
CA GLU A 144 9.55 5.59 9.39
C GLU A 144 9.93 7.01 8.99
N ASP A 145 9.87 7.95 9.93
CA ASP A 145 10.37 9.31 9.77
C ASP A 145 11.87 9.35 10.12
N ASP A 146 12.71 9.77 9.18
CA ASP A 146 14.16 9.90 9.37
C ASP A 146 14.53 11.00 10.39
N ASP A 147 13.57 11.82 10.85
CA ASP A 147 13.76 12.98 11.73
C ASP A 147 13.85 12.63 13.24
N LEU A 148 13.85 11.34 13.59
CA LEU A 148 13.91 10.83 14.97
C LEU A 148 15.22 10.09 15.31
N GLN A 149 16.29 10.28 14.53
CA GLN A 149 17.64 9.76 14.83
C GLN A 149 18.64 10.86 15.15
#